data_AF-A0A150G0Z1-F1
#
_entry.id   AF-A0A150G0Z1-F1
#
_cell.length_a   1.000
_cell.length_b   1.000
_cell.length_c   1.000
_cell.angle_alpha   90.00
_cell.angle_beta   90.00
_cell.angle_gamma   90.00
#
_symmetry.space_group_name_H-M   'P 1'
#
loop_
_entity.id
_entity.type
_entity.pdbx_description
1 polymer ?
#
loop_
_entity_poly.entity_id
_entity_poly.type
_entity_poly.pdbx_seq_one_letter_code
_entity_poly.pdbx_strand_id
1 'polypeptide(L)'
;MRFRTLYNAAVVAVHREGVRVPLKVQDIVLQGGDVLLLSAHVKWAEEHRHDKSFVLLQFANGIISIGRNVGGTGSALIAIYIATALMSELLTNNAAGAIMYPIAAIAGDALKISPRDTSIAVMLGASAGFINPFSYQTNLMVYAAGNYNVPEFAKIGAPFQIWLLIVAGFILGYRNQCHTVWIVSWVAVAAFVIMPALYMWLVPIRIQLKVDDFFVAFAAFFDIKNWTSGRRGRALYGRSASQSSSDQELPVPPNGSFKASRAKVNS
;
A
#
# COMPACT_ATOMS: atom_id res chain seq x y z
N MET A 1 -12.50 -29.49 -13.84
CA MET A 1 -11.36 -29.57 -12.88
C MET A 1 -11.34 -30.92 -12.14
N ARG A 2 -10.21 -31.65 -12.11
CA ARG A 2 -10.04 -32.93 -11.35
C ARG A 2 -9.58 -32.71 -9.88
N PHE A 3 -10.18 -31.75 -9.18
CA PHE A 3 -9.79 -31.41 -7.79
C PHE A 3 -10.12 -32.55 -6.82
N ARG A 4 -11.24 -33.25 -7.07
CA ARG A 4 -11.70 -34.41 -6.28
C ARG A 4 -10.73 -35.59 -6.33
N THR A 5 -10.01 -35.76 -7.45
CA THR A 5 -9.08 -36.87 -7.68
C THR A 5 -7.68 -36.59 -7.14
N LEU A 6 -7.28 -35.32 -7.05
CA LEU A 6 -5.96 -34.91 -6.56
C LEU A 6 -5.93 -34.65 -5.04
N TYR A 7 -7.01 -34.08 -4.50
CA TYR A 7 -7.02 -33.59 -3.11
C TYR A 7 -8.08 -34.24 -2.23
N ASN A 8 -8.86 -35.19 -2.74
CA ASN A 8 -9.98 -35.83 -2.02
C ASN A 8 -10.91 -34.83 -1.28
N ALA A 9 -11.01 -33.61 -1.81
CA ALA A 9 -11.81 -32.51 -1.29
C ALA A 9 -12.82 -32.08 -2.35
N ALA A 10 -14.06 -31.79 -1.92
CA ALA A 10 -15.13 -31.34 -2.81
C ALA A 10 -15.32 -29.82 -2.68
N VAL A 11 -15.29 -29.11 -3.82
CA VAL A 11 -15.67 -27.69 -3.87
C VAL A 11 -17.19 -27.61 -3.77
N VAL A 12 -17.69 -27.03 -2.67
CA VAL A 12 -19.12 -26.89 -2.38
C VAL A 12 -19.67 -25.56 -2.92
N ALA A 13 -18.86 -24.49 -2.84
CA ALA A 13 -19.24 -23.18 -3.34
C ALA A 13 -18.03 -22.33 -3.71
N VAL A 14 -18.25 -21.37 -4.61
CA VAL A 14 -17.28 -20.35 -5.01
C VAL A 14 -17.93 -18.98 -4.85
N HIS A 15 -17.26 -18.06 -4.17
CA HIS A 15 -17.63 -16.65 -4.07
C HIS A 15 -16.56 -15.78 -4.73
N ARG A 16 -17.00 -14.75 -5.46
CA ARG A 16 -16.14 -13.73 -6.06
C ARG A 16 -16.65 -12.37 -5.60
N GLU A 17 -15.79 -11.57 -4.99
CA GLU A 17 -16.15 -10.24 -4.46
C GLU A 17 -17.39 -10.26 -3.53
N GLY A 18 -17.56 -11.35 -2.78
CA GLY A 18 -18.70 -11.55 -1.87
C GLY A 18 -20.00 -12.04 -2.54
N VAL A 19 -20.03 -12.21 -3.87
CA VAL A 19 -21.20 -12.72 -4.60
C VAL A 19 -20.99 -14.18 -5.00
N ARG A 20 -22.03 -15.02 -4.83
CA ARG A 20 -21.96 -16.43 -5.21
C ARG A 20 -21.88 -16.54 -6.72
N VAL A 21 -20.86 -17.24 -7.23
CA VAL A 21 -20.73 -17.50 -8.67
C VAL A 21 -21.72 -18.61 -9.04
N PRO A 22 -22.76 -18.35 -9.85
CA PRO A 22 -23.85 -19.31 -10.09
C PRO A 22 -23.51 -20.39 -11.12
N LEU A 23 -22.29 -20.40 -11.65
CA LEU A 23 -21.83 -21.39 -12.64
C LEU A 23 -21.73 -22.78 -12.02
N LYS A 24 -21.94 -23.82 -12.85
CA LYS A 24 -21.66 -25.20 -12.45
C LYS A 24 -20.19 -25.31 -12.08
N VAL A 25 -19.90 -25.90 -10.92
CA VAL A 25 -18.56 -26.00 -10.31
C VAL A 25 -17.49 -26.58 -11.26
N GLN A 26 -17.90 -27.33 -12.29
CA GLN A 26 -17.00 -27.93 -13.27
C GLN A 26 -16.50 -26.93 -14.33
N ASP A 27 -17.24 -25.84 -14.57
CA ASP A 27 -17.01 -24.85 -15.64
C ASP A 27 -16.41 -23.53 -15.10
N ILE A 28 -16.16 -23.44 -13.79
CA ILE A 28 -15.60 -22.24 -13.16
C ILE A 28 -14.09 -22.18 -13.42
N VAL A 29 -13.64 -21.14 -14.10
CA VAL A 29 -12.23 -20.76 -14.19
C VAL A 29 -11.88 -19.91 -12.95
N LEU A 30 -10.99 -20.43 -12.11
CA LEU A 30 -10.54 -19.77 -10.89
C LEU A 30 -9.75 -18.51 -11.23
N GLN A 31 -10.07 -17.43 -10.53
CA GLN A 31 -9.34 -16.16 -10.59
C GLN A 31 -8.75 -15.83 -9.22
N GLY A 32 -7.69 -15.03 -9.20
CA GLY A 32 -7.13 -14.52 -7.94
C GLY A 32 -8.19 -13.69 -7.20
N GLY A 33 -8.44 -14.01 -5.92
CA GLY A 33 -9.48 -13.38 -5.11
C GLY A 33 -10.77 -14.22 -4.94
N ASP A 34 -10.90 -15.36 -5.63
CA ASP A 34 -12.01 -16.28 -5.41
C ASP A 34 -11.93 -16.96 -4.03
N VAL A 35 -13.02 -16.96 -3.29
CA VAL A 35 -13.18 -17.65 -2.00
C VAL A 35 -13.88 -18.99 -2.24
N LEU A 36 -13.18 -20.09 -1.95
CA LEU A 36 -13.64 -21.45 -2.17
C LEU A 36 -14.08 -22.10 -0.86
N LEU A 37 -15.31 -22.60 -0.81
CA LEU A 37 -15.80 -23.41 0.29
C LEU A 37 -15.57 -24.88 -0.05
N LEU A 38 -14.68 -25.53 0.70
CA LEU A 38 -14.27 -26.91 0.49
C LEU A 38 -14.86 -27.80 1.59
N SER A 39 -15.40 -28.95 1.21
CA SER A 39 -15.70 -30.05 2.12
C SER A 39 -14.55 -31.05 2.04
N ALA A 40 -13.77 -31.14 3.12
CA ALA A 40 -12.64 -32.05 3.28
C ALA A 40 -12.72 -32.75 4.65
N HIS A 41 -12.16 -33.95 4.75
CA HIS A 41 -12.15 -34.75 5.98
C HIS A 41 -11.22 -34.13 7.04
N VAL A 42 -11.57 -34.16 8.33
CA VAL A 42 -10.82 -33.45 9.40
C VAL A 42 -9.33 -33.85 9.48
N LYS A 43 -9.01 -35.12 9.19
CA LYS A 43 -7.61 -35.63 9.12
C LYS A 43 -6.78 -35.06 7.96
N TRP A 44 -7.43 -34.59 6.89
CA TRP A 44 -6.77 -34.11 5.68
C TRP A 44 -5.97 -32.82 5.94
N ALA A 45 -6.48 -31.94 6.83
CA ALA A 45 -5.80 -30.72 7.23
C ALA A 45 -4.54 -30.97 8.08
N GLU A 46 -4.46 -32.11 8.76
CA GLU A 46 -3.26 -32.52 9.51
C GLU A 46 -2.21 -33.16 8.59
N GLU A 47 -2.64 -33.99 7.63
CA GLU A 47 -1.74 -34.67 6.68
C GLU A 47 -1.09 -33.72 5.67
N HIS A 48 -1.79 -32.67 5.25
CA HIS A 48 -1.27 -31.72 4.24
C HIS A 48 -0.66 -30.45 4.86
N ARG A 49 -0.43 -30.43 6.18
CA ARG A 49 0.19 -29.30 6.90
C ARG A 49 1.59 -28.92 6.36
N HIS A 50 2.28 -29.86 5.70
CA HIS A 50 3.60 -29.66 5.08
C HIS A 50 3.59 -29.49 3.56
N ASP A 51 2.42 -29.54 2.91
CA ASP A 51 2.31 -29.35 1.47
C ASP A 51 2.36 -27.85 1.12
N LYS A 52 3.15 -27.48 0.10
CA LYS A 52 3.37 -26.09 -0.35
C LYS A 52 2.07 -25.39 -0.77
N SER A 53 1.02 -26.15 -0.99
CA SER A 53 -0.34 -25.68 -1.30
C SER A 53 -1.05 -25.05 -0.08
N PHE A 54 -0.60 -25.30 1.16
CA PHE A 54 -1.22 -24.80 2.41
C PHE A 54 -0.35 -23.77 3.14
N VAL A 55 0.13 -22.78 2.38
CA VAL A 55 0.90 -21.62 2.87
C VAL A 55 0.25 -20.97 4.10
N LEU A 56 -1.09 -20.92 4.15
CA LEU A 56 -1.89 -20.36 5.25
C LEU A 56 -1.57 -20.97 6.62
N LEU A 57 -1.37 -22.29 6.71
CA LEU A 57 -1.11 -22.99 7.96
C LEU A 57 0.31 -22.74 8.46
N GLN A 58 1.28 -22.60 7.55
CA GLN A 58 2.66 -22.31 7.92
C GLN A 58 2.81 -20.90 8.48
N PHE A 59 2.18 -19.91 7.84
CA PHE A 59 2.14 -18.54 8.35
C PHE A 59 1.48 -18.47 9.73
N ALA A 60 0.33 -19.13 9.92
CA ALA A 60 -0.34 -19.18 11.22
C ALA A 60 0.57 -19.80 12.30
N ASN A 61 1.18 -20.96 12.02
CA ASN A 61 2.07 -21.62 12.98
C ASN A 61 3.32 -20.78 13.31
N GLY A 62 3.87 -20.06 12.32
CA GLY A 62 4.98 -19.13 12.52
C GLY A 62 4.62 -17.95 13.42
N ILE A 63 3.43 -17.37 13.22
CA ILE A 63 2.90 -16.31 14.10
C ILE A 63 2.69 -16.84 15.52
N ILE A 64 2.12 -18.04 15.66
CA ILE A 64 1.86 -18.67 16.96
C ILE A 64 3.17 -18.97 17.71
N SER A 65 4.21 -19.46 17.02
CA SER A 65 5.49 -19.77 17.66
C SER A 65 6.18 -18.52 18.18
N ILE A 66 6.17 -17.42 17.41
CA ILE A 66 6.69 -16.12 17.84
C ILE A 66 5.90 -15.59 19.04
N GLY A 67 4.57 -15.67 18.98
CA GLY A 67 3.68 -15.23 20.06
C GLY A 67 3.90 -15.97 21.39
N ARG A 68 4.18 -17.27 21.34
CA ARG A 68 4.41 -18.10 22.54
C ARG A 68 5.83 -17.96 23.10
N ASN A 69 6.84 -17.81 22.25
CA ASN A 69 8.24 -17.87 22.69
C ASN A 69 8.84 -16.51 23.08
N VAL A 70 8.34 -15.39 22.53
CA VAL A 70 9.06 -14.10 22.63
C VAL A 70 8.39 -13.09 23.55
N GLY A 71 7.06 -13.02 23.67
CA GLY A 71 6.46 -11.93 24.45
C GLY A 71 4.93 -11.90 24.60
N GLY A 72 4.25 -13.05 24.59
CA GLY A 72 2.80 -13.11 24.80
C GLY A 72 2.00 -12.38 23.71
N THR A 73 0.81 -11.88 24.07
CA THR A 73 -0.16 -11.39 23.08
C THR A 73 0.34 -10.23 22.22
N GLY A 74 1.16 -9.32 22.76
CA GLY A 74 1.69 -8.18 22.00
C GLY A 74 2.62 -8.62 20.86
N SER A 75 3.53 -9.56 21.13
CA SER A 75 4.45 -10.09 20.12
C SER A 75 3.74 -10.83 18.98
N ALA A 76 2.63 -11.52 19.28
CA ALA A 76 1.79 -12.17 18.27
C ALA A 76 1.13 -11.15 17.33
N LEU A 77 0.61 -10.05 17.87
CA LEU A 77 0.01 -8.98 17.06
C LEU A 77 1.05 -8.28 16.18
N ILE A 78 2.25 -8.04 16.70
CA ILE A 78 3.36 -7.49 15.91
C ILE A 78 3.77 -8.46 14.79
N ALA A 79 3.81 -9.76 15.06
CA ALA A 79 4.08 -10.77 14.04
C ALA A 79 2.99 -10.80 12.95
N ILE A 80 1.71 -10.68 13.32
CA ILE A 80 0.59 -10.55 12.37
C ILE A 80 0.77 -9.30 11.52
N TYR A 81 1.10 -8.15 12.13
CA TYR A 81 1.36 -6.90 11.43
C TYR A 81 2.50 -7.06 10.41
N ILE A 82 3.66 -7.60 10.83
CA ILE A 82 4.83 -7.78 9.95
C ILE A 82 4.49 -8.71 8.79
N ALA A 83 3.87 -9.86 9.08
CA ALA A 83 3.48 -10.81 8.05
C ALA A 83 2.51 -10.18 7.04
N THR A 84 1.56 -9.36 7.51
CA THR A 84 0.61 -8.67 6.64
C THR A 84 1.27 -7.56 5.83
N ALA A 85 2.18 -6.79 6.43
CA ALA A 85 2.96 -5.76 5.74
C ALA A 85 3.84 -6.38 4.64
N LEU A 86 4.45 -7.53 4.88
CA LEU A 86 5.20 -8.24 3.83
C LEU A 86 4.29 -8.73 2.71
N MET A 87 3.07 -9.18 3.02
CA MET A 87 2.10 -9.57 2.00
C MET A 87 1.58 -8.37 1.19
N SER A 88 1.37 -7.21 1.82
CA SER A 88 0.96 -5.99 1.12
C SER A 88 2.07 -5.41 0.25
N GLU A 89 3.33 -5.75 0.48
CA GLU A 89 4.40 -5.41 -0.45
C GLU A 89 4.41 -6.32 -1.70
N LEU A 90 3.86 -7.54 -1.62
CA LEU A 90 3.83 -8.49 -2.74
C LEU A 90 2.54 -8.42 -3.56
N LEU A 91 1.45 -8.01 -2.93
CA LEU A 91 0.09 -8.01 -3.47
C LEU A 91 -0.56 -6.65 -3.26
N THR A 92 -1.79 -6.47 -3.76
CA THR A 92 -2.57 -5.27 -3.42
C THR A 92 -2.95 -5.30 -1.93
N ASN A 93 -3.05 -4.12 -1.30
CA ASN A 93 -3.45 -3.97 0.11
C ASN A 93 -4.73 -4.75 0.45
N ASN A 94 -5.73 -4.70 -0.43
CA ASN A 94 -6.99 -5.42 -0.25
C ASN A 94 -6.81 -6.94 -0.30
N ALA A 95 -6.00 -7.45 -1.24
CA ALA A 95 -5.71 -8.87 -1.35
C ALA A 95 -4.91 -9.37 -0.14
N ALA A 96 -3.90 -8.62 0.30
CA ALA A 96 -3.13 -8.93 1.50
C ALA A 96 -4.01 -9.01 2.74
N GLY A 97 -4.91 -8.03 2.93
CA GLY A 97 -5.89 -8.06 4.03
C GLY A 97 -6.83 -9.25 3.97
N ALA A 98 -7.40 -9.55 2.79
CA ALA A 98 -8.31 -10.69 2.61
C ALA A 98 -7.64 -12.05 2.90
N ILE A 99 -6.37 -12.21 2.54
CA ILE A 99 -5.59 -13.43 2.81
C ILE A 99 -5.18 -13.52 4.28
N MET A 100 -4.70 -12.42 4.85
CA MET A 100 -4.14 -12.43 6.21
C MET A 100 -5.22 -12.42 7.30
N TYR A 101 -6.40 -11.88 7.04
CA TYR A 101 -7.51 -11.84 8.00
C TYR A 101 -7.88 -13.23 8.56
N PRO A 102 -8.20 -14.26 7.74
CA PRO A 102 -8.51 -15.59 8.27
C PRO A 102 -7.31 -16.27 8.95
N ILE A 103 -6.08 -16.01 8.49
CA ILE A 103 -4.85 -16.52 9.14
C ILE A 103 -4.70 -15.94 10.55
N ALA A 104 -4.88 -14.62 10.67
CA ALA A 104 -4.79 -13.89 11.92
C ALA A 104 -5.91 -14.30 12.89
N ALA A 105 -7.11 -14.61 12.39
CA ALA A 105 -8.21 -15.13 13.21
C ALA A 105 -7.85 -16.50 13.82
N ILE A 106 -7.36 -17.44 13.01
CA ILE A 106 -6.93 -18.77 13.50
C ILE A 106 -5.79 -18.65 14.51
N ALA A 107 -4.80 -17.79 14.24
CA ALA A 107 -3.70 -17.54 15.17
C ALA A 107 -4.18 -16.88 16.47
N GLY A 108 -5.15 -15.96 16.38
CA GLY A 108 -5.78 -15.31 17.52
C GLY A 108 -6.51 -16.29 18.41
N ASP A 109 -7.34 -17.16 17.85
CA ASP A 109 -8.07 -18.19 18.60
C ASP A 109 -7.11 -19.15 19.32
N ALA A 110 -6.04 -19.58 18.65
CA ALA A 110 -5.01 -20.45 19.24
C ALA A 110 -4.20 -19.81 20.38
N LEU A 111 -4.19 -18.47 20.43
CA LEU A 111 -3.49 -17.67 21.43
C LEU A 111 -4.44 -16.96 22.41
N LYS A 112 -5.76 -17.20 22.31
CA LYS A 112 -6.82 -16.55 23.09
C LYS A 112 -6.78 -15.01 23.01
N ILE A 113 -6.49 -14.48 21.83
CA ILE A 113 -6.47 -13.04 21.53
C ILE A 113 -7.86 -12.63 21.04
N SER A 114 -8.29 -11.41 21.37
CA SER A 114 -9.57 -10.91 20.87
C SER A 114 -9.55 -10.81 19.33
N PRO A 115 -10.64 -11.19 18.62
CA PRO A 115 -10.73 -11.04 17.17
C PRO A 115 -10.59 -9.59 16.70
N ARG A 116 -10.96 -8.63 17.56
CA ARG A 116 -10.79 -7.20 17.31
C ARG A 116 -9.30 -6.85 17.18
N ASP A 117 -8.46 -7.31 18.11
CA ASP A 117 -7.05 -6.94 18.13
C ASP A 117 -6.28 -7.52 16.93
N THR A 118 -6.58 -8.77 16.56
CA THR A 118 -5.98 -9.40 15.38
C THR A 118 -6.43 -8.71 14.09
N SER A 119 -7.70 -8.30 14.01
CA SER A 119 -8.21 -7.51 12.88
C SER A 119 -7.49 -6.17 12.73
N ILE A 120 -7.30 -5.44 13.84
CA ILE A 120 -6.57 -4.16 13.83
C ILE A 120 -5.13 -4.35 13.36
N ALA A 121 -4.44 -5.40 13.82
CA ALA A 121 -3.09 -5.70 13.38
C ALA A 121 -3.01 -5.96 11.87
N VAL A 122 -3.97 -6.70 11.31
CA VAL A 122 -4.09 -6.93 9.85
C VAL A 122 -4.38 -5.61 9.11
N MET A 123 -5.31 -4.79 9.59
CA MET A 123 -5.65 -3.52 8.95
C MET A 123 -4.45 -2.56 8.89
N LEU A 124 -3.70 -2.46 9.99
CA LEU A 124 -2.48 -1.65 10.05
C LEU A 124 -1.41 -2.19 9.11
N GLY A 125 -1.18 -3.51 9.10
CA GLY A 125 -0.16 -4.13 8.24
C GLY A 125 -0.52 -4.05 6.75
N ALA A 126 -1.79 -4.24 6.40
CA ALA A 126 -2.25 -4.15 5.01
C ALA A 126 -2.11 -2.74 4.43
N SER A 127 -2.04 -1.72 5.29
CA SER A 127 -1.83 -0.32 4.90
C SER A 127 -0.34 0.05 4.81
N ALA A 128 0.56 -0.83 5.26
CA ALA A 128 2.00 -0.60 5.35
C ALA A 128 2.72 -1.09 4.07
N GLY A 129 2.40 -0.50 2.92
CA GLY A 129 3.02 -0.79 1.63
C GLY A 129 3.80 0.41 1.11
N PHE A 130 5.04 0.60 1.55
CA PHE A 130 5.87 1.77 1.21
C PHE A 130 7.10 1.43 0.36
N ILE A 131 7.51 0.16 0.31
CA ILE A 131 8.76 -0.26 -0.34
C ILE A 131 8.54 -0.57 -1.82
N ASN A 132 7.44 -1.24 -2.17
CA ASN A 132 7.14 -1.64 -3.53
C ASN A 132 6.25 -0.60 -4.24
N PRO A 133 6.65 -0.04 -5.39
CA PRO A 133 5.80 0.88 -6.15
C PRO A 133 4.55 0.20 -6.74
N PHE A 134 4.54 -1.13 -6.88
CA PHE A 134 3.42 -1.89 -7.47
C PHE A 134 2.36 -2.34 -6.46
N SER A 135 2.58 -2.13 -5.15
CA SER A 135 1.64 -2.55 -4.10
C SER A 135 0.34 -1.74 -4.10
N TYR A 136 0.41 -0.46 -4.51
CA TYR A 136 -0.73 0.44 -4.47
C TYR A 136 -0.70 1.50 -5.59
N GLN A 137 -1.89 1.89 -6.04
CA GLN A 137 -2.06 2.77 -7.20
C GLN A 137 -1.37 4.14 -7.01
N THR A 138 -1.39 4.71 -5.80
CA THR A 138 -0.75 6.01 -5.54
C THR A 138 0.76 5.92 -5.56
N ASN A 139 1.35 4.82 -5.07
CA ASN A 139 2.79 4.58 -5.13
C ASN A 139 3.24 4.51 -6.60
N LEU A 140 2.43 3.88 -7.45
CA LEU A 140 2.69 3.81 -8.89
C LEU A 140 2.62 5.19 -9.57
N MET A 141 1.68 6.05 -9.16
CA MET A 141 1.60 7.44 -9.67
C MET A 141 2.86 8.24 -9.34
N VAL A 142 3.34 8.16 -8.10
CA VAL A 142 4.56 8.86 -7.67
C VAL A 142 5.80 8.26 -8.33
N TYR A 143 5.85 6.93 -8.45
CA TYR A 143 6.91 6.22 -9.17
C TYR A 143 7.03 6.70 -10.63
N ALA A 144 5.90 6.77 -11.34
CA ALA A 144 5.84 7.20 -12.73
C ALA A 144 6.17 8.69 -12.90
N ALA A 145 5.58 9.57 -12.08
CA ALA A 145 5.82 11.02 -12.17
C ALA A 145 7.25 11.41 -11.76
N GLY A 146 7.82 10.71 -10.78
CA GLY A 146 9.19 10.96 -10.29
C GLY A 146 10.29 10.34 -11.14
N ASN A 147 9.95 9.49 -12.13
CA ASN A 147 10.90 8.74 -12.95
C ASN A 147 11.99 8.04 -12.10
N TYR A 148 11.53 7.37 -11.03
CA TYR A 148 12.37 6.63 -10.08
C TYR A 148 12.74 5.25 -10.62
N ASN A 149 13.89 4.74 -10.21
CA ASN A 149 14.16 3.30 -10.33
C ASN A 149 13.55 2.54 -9.14
N VAL A 150 13.16 1.28 -9.32
CA VAL A 150 12.58 0.44 -8.25
C VAL A 150 13.43 0.44 -6.95
N PRO A 151 14.76 0.24 -6.98
CA PRO A 151 15.56 0.29 -5.76
C PRO A 151 15.69 1.69 -5.15
N GLU A 152 15.55 2.77 -5.93
CA GLU A 152 15.55 4.13 -5.40
C GLU A 152 14.24 4.41 -4.65
N PHE A 153 13.11 3.98 -5.22
CA PHE A 153 11.80 4.07 -4.57
C PHE A 153 11.80 3.30 -3.24
N ALA A 154 12.26 2.04 -3.27
CA ALA A 154 12.37 1.19 -2.07
C ALA A 154 13.25 1.82 -0.98
N LYS A 155 14.37 2.45 -1.36
CA LYS A 155 15.29 3.07 -0.41
C LYS A 155 14.70 4.32 0.24
N ILE A 156 13.82 5.03 -0.43
CA ILE A 156 13.06 6.16 0.13
C ILE A 156 11.92 5.64 1.02
N GLY A 157 11.23 4.56 0.61
CA GLY A 157 10.12 3.98 1.35
C GLY A 157 10.51 3.22 2.63
N ALA A 158 11.67 2.56 2.63
CA ALA A 158 12.10 1.71 3.75
C ALA A 158 12.20 2.44 5.11
N PRO A 159 12.74 3.68 5.20
CA PRO A 159 12.67 4.47 6.43
C PRO A 159 11.24 4.67 6.96
N PHE A 160 10.28 4.98 6.06
CA PHE A 160 8.87 5.14 6.44
C PHE A 160 8.25 3.81 6.89
N GLN A 161 8.60 2.71 6.21
CA GLN A 161 8.16 1.37 6.60
C GLN A 161 8.63 1.00 8.02
N ILE A 162 9.90 1.27 8.33
CA ILE A 162 10.48 1.02 9.65
C ILE A 162 9.83 1.91 10.70
N TRP A 163 9.59 3.19 10.38
CA TRP A 163 8.88 4.09 11.28
C TRP A 163 7.47 3.60 11.59
N LEU A 164 6.72 3.19 10.56
CA LEU A 164 5.37 2.66 10.72
C LEU A 164 5.37 1.37 11.56
N LEU A 165 6.36 0.50 11.37
CA LEU A 165 6.56 -0.70 12.18
C LEU A 165 6.74 -0.36 13.66
N ILE A 166 7.57 0.65 13.98
CA ILE A 166 7.80 1.08 15.37
C ILE A 166 6.50 1.62 15.98
N VAL A 167 5.80 2.51 15.26
CA VAL A 167 4.56 3.13 15.75
C VAL A 167 3.45 2.09 15.90
N ALA A 168 3.22 1.24 14.89
CA ALA A 168 2.22 0.18 14.95
C ALA A 168 2.56 -0.84 16.04
N GLY A 169 3.84 -1.20 16.20
CA GLY A 169 4.30 -2.08 17.26
C GLY A 169 4.04 -1.51 18.65
N PHE A 170 4.27 -0.21 18.84
CA PHE A 170 3.94 0.49 20.09
C PHE A 170 2.44 0.47 20.36
N ILE A 171 1.60 0.78 19.37
CA ILE A 171 0.14 0.77 19.51
C ILE A 171 -0.38 -0.62 19.88
N LEU A 172 0.08 -1.66 19.18
CA LEU A 172 -0.34 -3.05 19.42
C LEU A 172 0.17 -3.60 20.75
N GLY A 173 1.37 -3.18 21.18
CA GLY A 173 1.98 -3.54 22.45
C GLY A 173 1.27 -2.91 23.65
N TYR A 174 0.93 -1.62 23.57
CA TYR A 174 0.30 -0.85 24.65
C TYR A 174 -1.24 -0.78 24.56
N ARG A 175 -1.87 -1.65 23.77
CA ARG A 175 -3.33 -1.64 23.53
C ARG A 175 -4.19 -1.69 24.80
N ASN A 176 -3.70 -2.31 25.87
CA ASN A 176 -4.43 -2.39 27.14
C ASN A 176 -4.60 -1.03 27.84
N GLN A 177 -3.86 0.00 27.40
CA GLN A 177 -3.91 1.38 27.89
C GLN A 177 -4.43 2.33 26.80
N CYS A 178 -5.44 1.90 26.03
CA CYS A 178 -6.05 2.64 24.91
C CYS A 178 -6.25 4.14 25.17
N HIS A 179 -6.65 4.53 26.38
CA HIS A 179 -6.87 5.94 26.73
C HIS A 179 -5.55 6.74 26.73
N THR A 180 -4.48 6.15 27.25
CA THR A 180 -3.16 6.77 27.33
C THR A 180 -2.53 6.89 25.95
N VAL A 181 -2.59 5.84 25.11
CA VAL A 181 -2.00 5.85 23.76
C VAL A 181 -2.73 6.86 22.86
N TRP A 182 -4.05 6.95 22.99
CA TRP A 182 -4.86 7.90 22.25
C TRP A 182 -4.58 9.34 22.69
N ILE A 183 -4.55 9.62 24.01
CA ILE A 183 -4.19 10.94 24.53
C ILE A 183 -2.77 11.33 24.09
N VAL A 184 -1.79 10.44 24.23
CA VAL A 184 -0.40 10.72 23.85
C VAL A 184 -0.28 11.00 22.36
N SER A 185 -0.99 10.26 21.50
CA SER A 185 -1.03 10.55 20.05
C SER A 185 -1.62 11.94 19.78
N TRP A 186 -2.75 12.28 20.37
CA TRP A 186 -3.37 13.60 20.18
C TRP A 186 -2.52 14.74 20.76
N VAL A 187 -1.85 14.53 21.88
CA VAL A 187 -0.91 15.50 22.47
C VAL A 187 0.31 15.67 21.58
N ALA A 188 0.86 14.60 21.01
CA ALA A 188 1.98 14.68 20.08
C ALA A 188 1.61 15.41 18.78
N VAL A 189 0.42 15.13 18.22
CA VAL A 189 -0.11 15.84 17.05
C VAL A 189 -0.35 17.31 17.38
N ALA A 190 -0.97 17.61 18.52
CA ALA A 190 -1.19 18.98 18.97
C ALA A 190 0.14 19.71 19.15
N ALA A 191 1.14 19.08 19.77
CA ALA A 191 2.48 19.65 19.90
C ALA A 191 3.12 19.89 18.54
N PHE A 192 3.05 18.95 17.59
CA PHE A 192 3.61 19.12 16.25
C PHE A 192 2.97 20.27 15.46
N VAL A 193 1.66 20.48 15.63
CA VAL A 193 0.93 21.56 14.92
C VAL A 193 1.08 22.91 15.63
N ILE A 194 1.05 22.92 16.97
CA ILE A 194 1.06 24.14 17.79
C ILE A 194 2.49 24.66 17.96
N MET A 195 3.50 23.79 18.04
CA MET A 195 4.88 24.20 18.30
C MET A 195 5.45 25.13 17.21
N PRO A 196 5.25 24.90 15.90
CA PRO A 196 5.69 25.84 14.86
C PRO A 196 4.98 27.20 14.97
N ALA A 197 3.67 27.21 15.26
CA ALA A 197 2.90 28.43 15.42
C ALA A 197 3.32 29.22 16.67
N LEU A 198 3.58 28.52 17.77
CA LEU A 198 4.07 29.10 19.02
C LEU A 198 5.50 29.64 18.87
N TYR A 199 6.35 28.91 18.12
CA TYR A 199 7.70 29.33 17.77
C TYR A 199 7.71 30.61 16.92
N MET A 200 6.80 30.70 15.95
CA MET A 200 6.62 31.92 15.15
C MET A 200 6.17 33.14 15.99
N TRP A 201 5.46 32.91 17.09
CA TRP A 201 4.89 33.96 17.93
C TRP A 201 5.82 34.44 19.07
N LEU A 202 6.59 33.54 19.70
CA LEU A 202 7.44 33.87 20.86
C LEU A 202 8.89 34.23 20.51
N VAL A 203 9.43 33.73 19.39
CA VAL A 203 10.86 33.85 19.11
C VAL A 203 11.13 35.11 18.28
N PRO A 204 12.06 35.99 18.70
CA PRO A 204 12.41 37.18 17.94
C PRO A 204 13.04 36.82 16.59
N ILE A 205 12.72 37.62 15.55
CA ILE A 205 13.04 37.41 14.12
C ILE A 205 14.50 37.00 13.85
N ARG A 206 15.47 37.48 14.65
CA ARG A 206 16.90 37.14 14.49
C ARG A 206 17.21 35.65 14.72
N ILE A 207 16.45 34.96 15.57
CA ILE A 207 16.65 33.53 15.87
C ILE A 207 15.84 32.68 14.88
N GLN A 208 14.66 33.16 14.45
CA GLN A 208 13.86 32.52 13.40
C GLN A 208 14.69 32.34 12.12
N LEU A 209 15.41 33.38 11.68
CA LEU A 209 16.29 33.31 10.51
C LEU A 209 17.37 32.22 10.61
N LYS A 210 17.96 31.99 11.80
CA LYS A 210 18.95 30.91 12.00
C LYS A 210 18.32 29.52 11.96
N VAL A 211 17.07 29.40 12.41
CA VAL A 211 16.33 28.14 12.38
C VAL A 211 15.80 27.86 10.98
N ASP A 212 15.40 28.88 10.23
CA ASP A 212 15.08 28.76 8.80
C ASP A 212 16.32 28.33 8.01
N ASP A 213 17.49 28.92 8.26
CA ASP A 213 18.77 28.48 7.67
C ASP A 213 19.09 27.02 8.03
N PHE A 214 18.82 26.60 9.27
CA PHE A 214 18.96 25.20 9.70
C PHE A 214 17.98 24.28 8.98
N PHE A 215 16.70 24.64 8.87
CA PHE A 215 15.70 23.84 8.17
C PHE A 215 15.96 23.78 6.66
N VAL A 216 16.48 24.86 6.07
CA VAL A 216 16.93 24.88 4.67
C VAL A 216 18.16 23.99 4.50
N ALA A 217 19.12 24.01 5.43
CA ALA A 217 20.29 23.12 5.40
C ALA A 217 19.92 21.64 5.64
N PHE A 218 18.96 21.38 6.53
CA PHE A 218 18.42 20.05 6.82
C PHE A 218 17.59 19.53 5.64
N ALA A 219 16.76 20.37 5.04
CA ALA A 219 16.05 20.06 3.80
C ALA A 219 17.03 19.84 2.65
N ALA A 220 18.12 20.59 2.57
CA ALA A 220 19.21 20.40 1.60
C ALA A 220 19.97 19.08 1.82
N PHE A 221 20.10 18.61 3.06
CA PHE A 221 20.63 17.28 3.38
C PHE A 221 19.71 16.16 2.86
N PHE A 222 18.40 16.37 2.89
CA PHE A 222 17.39 15.48 2.29
C PHE A 222 17.04 15.84 0.84
N ASP A 223 17.71 16.83 0.22
CA ASP A 223 17.38 17.27 -1.13
C ASP A 223 17.77 16.19 -2.14
N ILE A 224 16.72 15.45 -2.54
CA ILE A 224 16.69 14.39 -3.54
C ILE A 224 17.33 14.84 -4.86
N LYS A 225 17.39 16.16 -5.12
CA LYS A 225 18.05 16.69 -6.30
C LYS A 225 19.54 16.34 -6.32
N ASN A 226 20.27 16.36 -5.20
CA ASN A 226 21.69 15.95 -5.20
C ASN A 226 21.89 14.43 -5.30
N TRP A 227 20.87 13.65 -4.93
CA TRP A 227 20.92 12.19 -5.00
C TRP A 227 20.66 11.64 -6.41
N THR A 228 19.89 12.39 -7.21
CA THR A 228 19.48 12.01 -8.58
C THR A 228 20.13 12.87 -9.68
N SER A 229 20.68 14.04 -9.36
CA SER A 229 21.26 14.97 -10.34
C SER A 229 22.65 14.60 -10.84
N GLY A 230 23.26 13.51 -10.36
CA GLY A 230 24.51 13.00 -10.92
C GLY A 230 24.44 12.56 -12.39
N ARG A 231 23.25 12.45 -13.01
CA ARG A 231 23.14 11.94 -14.40
C ARG A 231 22.16 12.64 -15.36
N ARG A 232 21.37 13.64 -14.96
CA ARG A 232 20.30 14.18 -15.83
C ARG A 232 20.35 15.68 -16.16
N GLY A 233 21.53 16.31 -16.06
CA GLY A 233 21.73 17.69 -16.49
C GLY A 233 22.06 17.91 -17.97
N ARG A 234 22.04 16.89 -18.85
CA ARG A 234 22.54 17.07 -20.24
C ARG A 234 21.70 16.55 -21.41
N ALA A 235 20.54 15.91 -21.18
CA ALA A 235 19.82 15.25 -22.29
C ALA A 235 18.46 15.87 -22.69
N LEU A 236 17.86 16.74 -21.86
CA LEU A 236 16.50 17.26 -22.14
C LEU A 236 16.42 18.76 -22.45
N TYR A 237 17.54 19.49 -22.39
CA TYR A 237 17.63 20.90 -22.82
C TYR A 237 18.40 21.11 -24.13
N GLY A 238 18.88 20.04 -24.77
CA GLY A 238 19.67 20.11 -26.01
C GLY A 238 18.89 19.85 -27.30
N ARG A 239 17.56 19.61 -27.24
CA ARG A 239 16.77 19.24 -28.42
C ARG A 239 15.46 20.02 -28.62
N SER A 240 15.15 20.98 -27.74
CA SER A 240 13.93 21.80 -27.83
C SER A 240 14.21 23.29 -28.12
N ALA A 241 15.42 23.62 -28.58
CA ALA A 241 15.82 24.99 -28.92
C ALA A 241 16.38 25.15 -30.34
N SER A 242 16.09 24.21 -31.25
CA SER A 242 16.49 24.31 -32.68
C SER A 242 15.41 23.87 -33.68
N GLN A 243 14.15 23.84 -33.29
CA GLN A 243 13.00 23.66 -34.20
C GLN A 243 11.85 24.58 -33.80
N SER A 244 12.04 25.89 -33.91
CA SER A 244 10.96 26.88 -33.77
C SER A 244 11.17 28.13 -34.64
N SER A 245 11.73 27.98 -35.85
CA SER A 245 11.89 29.10 -36.79
C SER A 245 12.01 28.66 -38.25
N SER A 246 11.00 27.94 -38.75
CA SER A 246 10.62 27.87 -40.18
C SER A 246 9.44 26.90 -40.27
N ASP A 247 8.49 27.20 -41.15
CA ASP A 247 7.37 26.33 -41.55
C ASP A 247 6.10 26.39 -40.70
N GLN A 248 5.39 27.51 -40.81
CA GLN A 248 3.92 27.52 -40.81
C GLN A 248 3.39 28.77 -41.54
N GLU A 249 3.64 28.86 -42.85
CA GLU A 249 2.81 29.68 -43.74
C GLU A 249 1.48 28.94 -43.97
N LEU A 250 0.37 29.54 -43.53
CA LEU A 250 -0.99 29.08 -43.82
C LEU A 250 -1.37 29.49 -45.26
N PRO A 251 -2.03 28.62 -46.05
CA PRO A 251 -2.38 28.97 -47.43
C PRO A 251 -3.57 29.94 -47.46
N VAL A 252 -3.36 31.09 -48.11
CA VAL A 252 -4.39 32.07 -48.44
C VAL A 252 -5.20 31.55 -49.64
N PRO A 253 -6.54 31.48 -49.59
CA PRO A 253 -7.33 31.09 -50.76
C PRO A 253 -7.42 32.24 -51.78
N PRO A 254 -7.40 31.97 -53.10
CA PRO A 254 -7.42 33.02 -54.10
C PRO A 254 -8.82 33.63 -54.25
N ASN A 255 -8.85 34.96 -54.38
CA ASN A 255 -10.03 35.73 -54.75
C ASN A 255 -10.61 35.24 -56.09
N GLY A 256 -11.86 34.77 -56.05
CA GLY A 256 -12.64 34.36 -57.22
C GLY A 256 -14.13 34.61 -57.01
N SER A 257 -14.62 35.62 -57.72
CA SER A 257 -15.99 36.12 -57.89
C SER A 257 -17.19 35.14 -57.89
N PHE A 258 -18.34 35.67 -57.42
CA PHE A 258 -19.74 35.44 -57.87
C PHE A 258 -20.51 34.16 -57.44
N LYS A 259 -21.45 34.28 -56.49
CA LYS A 259 -22.91 34.46 -56.73
C LYS A 259 -23.73 34.28 -55.44
N ALA A 260 -24.63 35.24 -55.22
CA ALA A 260 -25.68 35.18 -54.23
C ALA A 260 -26.70 34.07 -54.54
N SER A 261 -27.16 33.35 -53.51
CA SER A 261 -28.51 32.79 -53.48
C SER A 261 -29.03 32.66 -52.05
N ARG A 262 -30.07 33.44 -51.76
CA ARG A 262 -30.94 33.36 -50.58
C ARG A 262 -31.61 31.98 -50.53
N ALA A 263 -31.48 31.27 -49.41
CA ALA A 263 -32.43 30.24 -49.02
C ALA A 263 -33.21 30.75 -47.80
N LYS A 264 -34.51 30.95 -48.01
CA LYS A 264 -35.52 31.29 -47.01
C LYS A 264 -35.61 30.19 -45.95
N VAL A 265 -35.65 30.58 -44.69
CA VAL A 265 -36.22 29.79 -43.60
C VAL A 265 -37.64 30.34 -43.38
N ASN A 266 -38.66 29.54 -43.71
CA ASN A 266 -40.02 29.75 -43.25
C ASN A 266 -40.33 28.63 -42.25
N SER A 267 -40.88 29.05 -41.09
CA SER A 267 -41.81 28.39 -40.17
C SER A 267 -42.02 26.87 -40.30
#